data_AF-A0A8K1FHW1-F1
#
_entry.id   AF-A0A8K1FHW1-F1
#
_cell.length_a   1.000
_cell.length_b   1.000
_cell.length_c   1.000
_cell.angle_alpha   90.00
_cell.angle_beta   90.00
_cell.angle_gamma   90.00
#
_symmetry.space_group_name_H-M   'P 1'
#
loop_
_entity.id
_entity.type
_entity.pdbx_description
1 polymer ?
#
loop_
_entity_poly.entity_id
_entity_poly.type
_entity_poly.pdbx_seq_one_letter_code
_entity_poly.pdbx_strand_id
1 'polypeptide(L)'
;MKVALLVASSAMVAQVHAHGYMSIPTPRSTDTFSDMTNTGACDRSQVGKVTEFKAGEEITVEWTRNNHLGGFIRYSMVPRNQANKAAFDKGTFFYTCRETNCTLKQCKDKWCGDDAGSKDHQIKCSSKVKLPDYLQAGDYVLQWTWHSAGSSYGNVGWNTGNYKTCADIRLTTSGTGTKPSCPTFVGGDRVTKMENKPADQCFYFEQNDLDTKEIKIGTGWNNKEGMSHYKYGKPKEIEKCGGGAAPAAGQGPAPVPATGANNTAPSAGGSKPSTGATPVPATSSSPSWSPKPSSGGGRPPASSTPSWSQKPSNGGWSTPAPWTGENEGPGKVKPPVEEGEGDAAQRPRRKHQKWGGEEN
;
A
#
# COMPACT_ATOMS: atom_id res chain seq x y z
N MET A 1 -53.59 16.27 32.70
CA MET A 1 -52.87 16.28 31.41
C MET A 1 -51.39 16.04 31.69
N LYS A 2 -50.81 14.93 31.21
CA LYS A 2 -49.37 14.64 31.32
C LYS A 2 -48.78 14.71 29.92
N VAL A 3 -47.93 15.71 29.68
CA VAL A 3 -47.19 15.88 28.43
C VAL A 3 -45.90 15.07 28.57
N ALA A 4 -45.77 13.99 27.80
CA ALA A 4 -44.54 13.21 27.72
C ALA A 4 -43.60 13.88 26.71
N LEU A 5 -42.45 14.36 27.20
CA LEU A 5 -41.39 14.91 26.36
C LEU A 5 -40.58 13.74 25.76
N LEU A 6 -40.75 13.49 24.47
CA LEU A 6 -39.91 12.57 23.70
C LEU A 6 -38.58 13.27 23.39
N VAL A 7 -37.53 12.94 24.15
CA VAL A 7 -36.15 13.33 23.83
C VAL A 7 -35.66 12.39 22.73
N ALA A 8 -35.77 12.82 21.47
CA ALA A 8 -35.15 12.15 20.35
C ALA A 8 -33.62 12.25 20.49
N SER A 9 -32.99 11.21 21.00
CA SER A 9 -31.54 11.07 21.02
C SER A 9 -31.08 10.80 19.59
N SER A 10 -30.81 11.85 18.82
CA SER A 10 -30.10 11.75 17.55
C SER A 10 -28.68 11.26 17.84
N ALA A 11 -28.49 9.95 17.81
CA ALA A 11 -27.17 9.36 17.74
C ALA A 11 -26.50 9.88 16.47
N MET A 12 -25.62 10.87 16.61
CA MET A 12 -24.74 11.27 15.54
C MET A 12 -23.83 10.08 15.26
N VAL A 13 -24.16 9.32 14.22
CA VAL A 13 -23.27 8.30 13.67
C VAL A 13 -22.09 9.08 13.09
N ALA A 14 -21.01 9.18 13.86
CA ALA A 14 -19.76 9.72 13.37
C ALA A 14 -19.36 8.87 12.16
N GLN A 15 -19.40 9.46 10.96
CA GLN A 15 -18.85 8.83 9.77
C GLN A 15 -17.34 8.77 9.95
N VAL A 16 -16.86 7.65 10.48
CA VAL A 16 -15.42 7.37 10.60
C VAL A 16 -14.87 7.32 9.18
N HIS A 17 -14.12 8.35 8.78
CA HIS A 17 -13.37 8.40 7.51
C HIS A 17 -12.14 7.48 7.64
N ALA A 18 -12.44 6.19 7.63
CA ALA A 18 -11.59 5.05 7.96
C ALA A 18 -10.64 4.65 6.80
N HIS A 19 -9.88 5.58 6.23
CA HIS A 19 -9.13 5.29 5.00
C HIS A 19 -7.68 5.82 5.09
N GLY A 20 -6.74 5.17 4.39
CA GLY A 20 -5.32 5.52 4.45
C GLY A 20 -4.79 6.17 3.18
N TYR A 21 -3.75 7.00 3.31
CA TYR A 21 -3.04 7.63 2.18
C TYR A 21 -1.53 7.75 2.46
N MET A 22 -0.76 7.93 1.39
CA MET A 22 0.68 8.25 1.46
C MET A 22 0.87 9.70 1.92
N SER A 23 1.65 9.94 2.97
CA SER A 23 1.98 11.27 3.49
C SER A 23 3.38 11.77 3.09
N ILE A 24 4.30 10.85 2.78
CA ILE A 24 5.64 11.18 2.26
C ILE A 24 5.96 10.25 1.07
N PRO A 25 6.37 10.78 -0.10
CA PRO A 25 6.46 12.21 -0.46
C PRO A 25 5.11 12.94 -0.41
N THR A 26 5.11 14.28 -0.52
CA THR A 26 3.87 15.06 -0.44
C THR A 26 2.87 14.61 -1.50
N PRO A 27 1.69 14.10 -1.12
CA PRO A 27 0.71 13.61 -2.07
C PRO A 27 -0.05 14.75 -2.77
N ARG A 28 -0.74 14.43 -3.86
CA ARG A 28 -1.67 15.33 -4.56
C ARG A 28 -2.90 15.66 -3.71
N SER A 29 -3.33 14.72 -2.88
CA SER A 29 -4.39 14.91 -1.90
C SER A 29 -4.09 14.16 -0.61
N THR A 30 -4.64 14.66 0.49
CA THR A 30 -4.80 13.89 1.73
C THR A 30 -6.20 13.28 1.83
N ASP A 31 -7.02 13.45 0.79
CA ASP A 31 -8.28 12.73 0.68
C ASP A 31 -8.01 11.26 0.39
N THR A 32 -8.90 10.44 0.91
CA THR A 32 -8.78 9.01 0.77
C THR A 32 -9.61 8.53 -0.42
N PHE A 33 -8.94 8.01 -1.44
CA PHE A 33 -9.58 7.45 -2.62
C PHE A 33 -9.59 5.93 -2.55
N SER A 34 -10.79 5.35 -2.41
CA SER A 34 -11.02 3.91 -2.49
C SER A 34 -11.45 3.52 -3.90
N ASP A 35 -10.64 2.71 -4.58
CA ASP A 35 -10.90 2.18 -5.91
C ASP A 35 -11.37 0.72 -5.82
N MET A 36 -12.67 0.57 -5.62
CA MET A 36 -13.35 -0.73 -5.51
C MET A 36 -13.27 -1.54 -6.82
N THR A 37 -13.18 -0.86 -7.97
CA THR A 37 -13.13 -1.51 -9.28
C THR A 37 -11.72 -1.76 -9.79
N ASN A 38 -10.71 -1.28 -9.04
CA ASN A 38 -9.33 -1.19 -9.49
C ASN A 38 -9.22 -0.57 -10.90
N THR A 39 -9.94 0.50 -11.23
CA THR A 39 -9.84 1.15 -12.57
C THR A 39 -9.10 2.48 -12.52
N GLY A 40 -8.99 3.09 -11.34
CA GLY A 40 -8.37 4.40 -11.11
C GLY A 40 -6.84 4.37 -11.16
N ALA A 41 -6.27 5.49 -11.61
CA ALA A 41 -4.83 5.73 -11.62
C ALA A 41 -4.38 6.52 -10.37
N CYS A 42 -4.96 7.70 -10.14
CA CYS A 42 -4.64 8.54 -9.00
C CYS A 42 -5.92 8.98 -8.29
N ASP A 43 -5.78 9.37 -7.03
CA ASP A 43 -6.80 10.05 -6.22
C ASP A 43 -7.26 11.38 -6.85
N ARG A 44 -6.32 12.10 -7.49
CA ARG A 44 -6.57 13.35 -8.20
C ARG A 44 -5.78 13.46 -9.50
N SER A 45 -6.38 14.11 -10.49
CA SER A 45 -5.76 14.37 -11.79
C SER A 45 -4.84 15.60 -11.78
N GLN A 46 -5.10 16.57 -10.89
CA GLN A 46 -4.30 17.78 -10.77
C GLN A 46 -2.89 17.46 -10.29
N VAL A 47 -1.90 18.12 -10.89
CA VAL A 47 -0.50 18.04 -10.46
C VAL A 47 -0.37 18.66 -9.08
N GLY A 48 0.25 17.93 -8.16
CA GLY A 48 0.54 18.36 -6.80
C GLY A 48 1.89 19.06 -6.66
N LYS A 49 2.36 19.18 -5.42
CA LYS A 49 3.72 19.67 -5.14
C LYS A 49 4.75 18.66 -5.66
N VAL A 50 5.69 19.14 -6.48
CA VAL A 50 6.80 18.33 -6.97
C VAL A 50 7.87 18.20 -5.89
N THR A 51 8.27 16.96 -5.60
CA THR A 51 9.43 16.67 -4.73
C THR A 51 10.58 16.13 -5.57
N GLU A 52 11.80 16.64 -5.35
CA GLU A 52 12.97 16.26 -6.14
C GLU A 52 13.77 15.15 -5.47
N PHE A 53 14.21 14.18 -6.27
CA PHE A 53 15.05 13.06 -5.85
C PHE A 53 16.07 12.73 -6.96
N LYS A 54 17.01 11.83 -6.68
CA LYS A 54 17.91 11.23 -7.68
C LYS A 54 17.40 9.85 -8.08
N ALA A 55 17.65 9.45 -9.32
CA ALA A 55 17.44 8.06 -9.73
C ALA A 55 18.32 7.14 -8.86
N GLY A 56 17.77 6.04 -8.35
CA GLY A 56 18.48 5.13 -7.45
C GLY A 56 18.57 5.57 -5.99
N GLU A 57 18.06 6.76 -5.63
CA GLU A 57 18.06 7.24 -4.26
C GLU A 57 17.17 6.38 -3.37
N GLU A 58 17.65 6.06 -2.17
CA GLU A 58 16.81 5.47 -1.12
C GLU A 58 16.06 6.58 -0.38
N ILE A 59 14.73 6.57 -0.51
CA ILE A 59 13.85 7.54 0.12
C ILE A 59 13.07 6.90 1.27
N THR A 60 12.68 7.72 2.24
CA THR A 60 11.66 7.32 3.22
C THR A 60 10.30 7.62 2.63
N VAL A 61 9.44 6.63 2.62
CA VAL A 61 8.02 6.78 2.30
C VAL A 61 7.22 6.59 3.58
N GLU A 62 6.14 7.36 3.72
CA GLU A 62 5.26 7.28 4.88
C GLU A 62 3.80 7.23 4.45
N TRP A 63 2.98 6.53 5.23
CA TRP A 63 1.54 6.49 5.05
C TRP A 63 0.82 6.41 6.39
N THR A 64 -0.44 6.81 6.38
CA THR A 64 -1.31 6.70 7.56
C THR A 64 -1.76 5.25 7.73
N ARG A 65 -1.70 4.70 8.95
CA ARG A 65 -2.18 3.35 9.25
C ARG A 65 -3.70 3.26 9.22
N ASN A 66 -4.36 4.09 10.03
CA ASN A 66 -5.80 4.06 10.25
C ASN A 66 -6.30 2.69 10.76
N ASN A 67 -7.62 2.56 10.83
CA ASN A 67 -8.37 1.50 11.47
C ASN A 67 -8.55 0.20 10.63
N HIS A 68 -7.62 -0.09 9.74
CA HIS A 68 -7.66 -1.29 8.90
C HIS A 68 -6.37 -2.09 9.06
N LEU A 69 -6.48 -3.39 8.83
CA LEU A 69 -5.43 -4.36 9.14
C LEU A 69 -4.83 -4.94 7.89
N GLY A 70 -3.52 -5.15 7.97
CA GLY A 70 -2.78 -5.91 6.98
C GLY A 70 -2.88 -5.37 5.56
N GLY A 71 -2.53 -6.26 4.65
CA GLY A 71 -2.43 -5.97 3.24
C GLY A 71 -1.02 -5.54 2.84
N PHE A 72 -0.93 -5.13 1.58
CA PHE A 72 0.32 -4.80 0.93
C PHE A 72 0.28 -3.38 0.40
N ILE A 73 1.43 -2.73 0.41
CA ILE A 73 1.66 -1.48 -0.30
C ILE A 73 2.43 -1.80 -1.57
N ARG A 74 1.89 -1.42 -2.72
CA ARG A 74 2.57 -1.39 -4.01
C ARG A 74 3.00 0.04 -4.32
N TYR A 75 4.25 0.20 -4.74
CA TYR A 75 4.74 1.43 -5.34
C TYR A 75 5.00 1.24 -6.84
N SER A 76 4.48 2.18 -7.61
CA SER A 76 4.65 2.24 -9.05
C SER A 76 5.06 3.65 -9.47
N MET A 77 5.92 3.76 -10.47
CA MET A 77 6.42 5.05 -10.94
C MET A 77 6.38 5.12 -12.47
N VAL A 78 5.82 6.20 -13.00
CA VAL A 78 5.62 6.40 -14.45
C VAL A 78 5.89 7.86 -14.85
N PRO A 79 6.32 8.13 -16.09
CA PRO A 79 6.41 9.50 -16.59
C PRO A 79 5.08 10.24 -16.42
N ARG A 80 5.12 11.52 -16.03
CA ARG A 80 3.90 12.26 -15.66
C ARG A 80 2.84 12.28 -16.76
N ASN A 81 3.26 12.37 -18.02
CA ASN A 81 2.36 12.36 -19.18
C ASN A 81 1.80 10.96 -19.54
N GLN A 82 2.19 9.92 -18.81
CA GLN A 82 1.72 8.54 -19.00
C GLN A 82 0.96 8.01 -17.78
N ALA A 83 0.61 8.86 -16.81
CA ALA A 83 -0.04 8.48 -15.56
C ALA A 83 -1.48 7.95 -15.74
N ASN A 84 -1.57 6.68 -16.13
CA ASN A 84 -2.80 5.91 -16.23
C ASN A 84 -2.61 4.52 -15.59
N LYS A 85 -3.71 3.80 -15.34
CA LYS A 85 -3.67 2.49 -14.66
C LYS A 85 -2.70 1.50 -15.31
N ALA A 86 -2.80 1.32 -16.62
CA ALA A 86 -1.99 0.32 -17.34
C ALA A 86 -0.50 0.65 -17.28
N ALA A 87 -0.14 1.94 -17.31
CA ALA A 87 1.23 2.37 -17.12
C ALA A 87 1.72 2.08 -15.69
N PHE A 88 0.89 2.37 -14.67
CA PHE A 88 1.26 2.09 -13.27
C PHE A 88 1.45 0.60 -13.01
N ASP A 89 0.58 -0.26 -13.55
CA ASP A 89 0.72 -1.71 -13.39
C ASP A 89 2.07 -2.21 -13.96
N LYS A 90 2.51 -1.66 -15.09
CA LYS A 90 3.83 -1.96 -15.69
C LYS A 90 5.00 -1.23 -15.00
N GLY A 91 4.71 -0.13 -14.32
CA GLY A 91 5.65 0.75 -13.63
C GLY A 91 5.91 0.34 -12.19
N THR A 92 5.35 -0.79 -11.74
CA THR A 92 5.58 -1.37 -10.42
C THR A 92 7.06 -1.70 -10.23
N PHE A 93 7.61 -1.28 -9.10
CA PHE A 93 9.04 -1.52 -8.80
C PHE A 93 9.28 -1.94 -7.35
N PHE A 94 8.32 -1.74 -6.45
CA PHE A 94 8.51 -2.05 -5.04
C PHE A 94 7.21 -2.46 -4.33
N TYR A 95 7.32 -3.41 -3.41
CA TYR A 95 6.27 -3.84 -2.49
C TYR A 95 6.76 -3.84 -1.03
N THR A 96 5.87 -3.53 -0.10
CA THR A 96 6.11 -3.69 1.35
C THR A 96 4.83 -4.08 2.08
N CYS A 97 4.95 -4.68 3.26
CA CYS A 97 3.78 -4.93 4.11
C CYS A 97 3.16 -3.64 4.64
N ARG A 98 1.83 -3.61 4.80
CA ARG A 98 1.10 -2.42 5.28
C ARG A 98 1.55 -1.93 6.64
N GLU A 99 1.71 -2.85 7.60
CA GLU A 99 2.00 -2.49 8.99
C GLU A 99 3.50 -2.54 9.30
N THR A 100 4.31 -1.99 8.39
CA THR A 100 5.76 -1.86 8.53
C THR A 100 6.12 -0.56 9.26
N ASN A 101 7.01 -0.65 10.27
CA ASN A 101 7.53 0.49 11.04
C ASN A 101 6.45 1.50 11.48
N CYS A 102 5.33 0.99 12.00
CA CYS A 102 4.22 1.83 12.47
C CYS A 102 4.47 2.37 13.89
N THR A 103 4.07 3.61 14.14
CA THR A 103 4.26 4.31 15.43
C THR A 103 3.20 3.96 16.49
N LEU A 104 2.73 2.70 16.53
CA LEU A 104 1.77 2.21 17.53
C LEU A 104 2.45 2.02 18.89
N LYS A 105 1.73 2.35 19.97
CA LYS A 105 2.24 2.28 21.35
C LYS A 105 1.51 1.26 22.22
N GLN A 106 0.20 1.08 22.03
CA GLN A 106 -0.65 0.33 22.97
C GLN A 106 -1.20 -0.97 22.39
N CYS A 107 -1.07 -1.15 21.08
CA CYS A 107 -1.54 -2.34 20.41
C CYS A 107 -0.80 -3.62 20.87
N LYS A 108 -1.54 -4.58 21.43
CA LYS A 108 -0.99 -5.87 21.94
C LYS A 108 -1.52 -7.11 21.22
N ASP A 109 -2.54 -6.98 20.38
CA ASP A 109 -3.10 -8.08 19.61
C ASP A 109 -3.07 -7.75 18.11
N LYS A 110 -3.11 -8.78 17.26
CA LYS A 110 -3.05 -8.60 15.81
C LYS A 110 -4.25 -7.83 15.22
N TRP A 111 -5.38 -7.79 15.92
CA TRP A 111 -6.65 -7.19 15.49
C TRP A 111 -6.81 -5.73 15.90
N CYS A 112 -5.90 -5.19 16.70
CA CYS A 112 -5.98 -3.84 17.22
C CYS A 112 -6.11 -2.78 16.09
N GLY A 113 -6.98 -1.79 16.31
CA GLY A 113 -7.00 -0.57 15.51
C GLY A 113 -5.89 0.40 15.92
N ASP A 114 -6.09 1.68 15.66
CA ASP A 114 -5.17 2.72 16.14
C ASP A 114 -5.26 2.88 17.66
N ASP A 115 -4.20 3.41 18.29
CA ASP A 115 -4.16 3.58 19.75
C ASP A 115 -5.33 4.47 20.21
N ALA A 116 -5.93 4.15 21.35
CA ALA A 116 -7.05 4.90 21.89
C ALA A 116 -6.72 6.39 22.07
N GLY A 117 -7.62 7.26 21.61
CA GLY A 117 -7.44 8.71 21.62
C GLY A 117 -6.53 9.27 20.51
N SER A 118 -6.01 8.42 19.62
CA SER A 118 -5.35 8.88 18.40
C SER A 118 -6.35 9.63 17.52
N LYS A 119 -5.91 10.76 16.97
CA LYS A 119 -6.69 11.46 15.94
C LYS A 119 -6.57 10.72 14.61
N ASP A 120 -7.53 10.94 13.72
CA ASP A 120 -7.49 10.43 12.36
C ASP A 120 -6.12 10.70 11.72
N HIS A 121 -5.58 9.69 11.05
CA HIS A 121 -4.33 9.77 10.29
C HIS A 121 -3.06 10.08 11.11
N GLN A 122 -3.12 10.01 12.45
CA GLN A 122 -1.97 10.31 13.32
C GLN A 122 -0.94 9.18 13.35
N ILE A 123 -1.37 7.92 13.34
CA ILE A 123 -0.46 6.78 13.31
C ILE A 123 0.15 6.67 11.92
N LYS A 124 1.48 6.79 11.85
CA LYS A 124 2.25 6.66 10.62
C LYS A 124 2.94 5.32 10.58
N CYS A 125 2.99 4.75 9.39
CA CYS A 125 3.83 3.61 9.02
C CYS A 125 4.81 4.08 7.95
N SER A 126 5.92 3.38 7.80
CA SER A 126 6.98 3.81 6.90
C SER A 126 7.78 2.65 6.33
N SER A 127 8.46 2.91 5.22
CA SER A 127 9.46 2.01 4.66
C SER A 127 10.56 2.80 3.96
N LYS A 128 11.68 2.12 3.71
CA LYS A 128 12.76 2.62 2.86
C LYS A 128 12.57 2.04 1.46
N VAL A 129 12.52 2.92 0.47
CA VAL A 129 12.28 2.56 -0.92
C VAL A 129 13.42 3.10 -1.76
N LYS A 130 14.15 2.21 -2.43
CA LYS A 130 15.10 2.62 -3.48
C LYS A 130 14.32 2.97 -4.74
N LEU A 131 14.38 4.23 -5.16
CA LEU A 131 13.80 4.66 -6.42
C LEU A 131 14.50 3.94 -7.59
N PRO A 132 13.81 3.67 -8.71
CA PRO A 132 14.41 3.02 -9.86
C PRO A 132 15.68 3.73 -10.36
N ASP A 133 16.80 3.02 -10.40
CA ASP A 133 18.09 3.51 -10.92
C ASP A 133 18.27 3.29 -12.43
N TYR A 134 17.23 2.82 -13.12
CA TYR A 134 17.17 2.69 -14.58
C TYR A 134 16.34 3.79 -15.26
N LEU A 135 15.70 4.66 -14.47
CA LEU A 135 14.89 5.76 -14.99
C LEU A 135 15.76 6.97 -15.35
N GLN A 136 15.36 7.68 -16.39
CA GLN A 136 16.00 8.93 -16.81
C GLN A 136 15.56 10.10 -15.93
N ALA A 137 16.37 11.15 -15.88
CA ALA A 137 15.95 12.43 -15.31
C ALA A 137 14.64 12.91 -15.96
N GLY A 138 13.75 13.50 -15.17
CA GLY A 138 12.46 13.97 -15.66
C GLY A 138 11.37 13.98 -14.60
N ASP A 139 10.17 14.33 -15.06
CA ASP A 139 8.97 14.44 -14.25
C ASP A 139 8.16 13.13 -14.25
N TYR A 140 7.88 12.61 -13.06
CA TYR A 140 7.18 11.35 -12.84
C TYR A 140 6.05 11.50 -11.82
N VAL A 141 5.20 10.48 -11.79
CA VAL A 141 4.21 10.27 -10.74
C VAL A 141 4.55 8.99 -10.01
N LEU A 142 4.67 9.09 -8.68
CA LEU A 142 4.78 7.96 -7.77
C LEU A 142 3.38 7.61 -7.25
N GLN A 143 2.90 6.40 -7.55
CA GLN A 143 1.65 5.87 -7.02
C GLN A 143 1.95 4.98 -5.82
N TRP A 144 1.23 5.24 -4.74
CA TRP A 144 1.06 4.35 -3.59
C TRP A 144 -0.28 3.64 -3.73
N THR A 145 -0.30 2.31 -3.68
CA THR A 145 -1.52 1.52 -3.68
C THR A 145 -1.52 0.55 -2.50
N TRP A 146 -2.49 0.71 -1.62
CA TRP A 146 -2.75 -0.24 -0.56
C TRP A 146 -3.91 -1.17 -0.93
N HIS A 147 -3.69 -2.47 -0.81
CA HIS A 147 -4.63 -3.50 -1.20
C HIS A 147 -4.64 -4.67 -0.22
N SER A 148 -5.68 -5.51 -0.33
CA SER A 148 -5.87 -6.69 0.51
C SER A 148 -5.98 -6.36 2.00
N ALA A 149 -6.60 -5.23 2.30
CA ALA A 149 -6.87 -4.83 3.67
C ALA A 149 -8.18 -5.42 4.18
N GLY A 150 -8.17 -5.74 5.46
CA GLY A 150 -9.39 -6.04 6.20
C GLY A 150 -9.71 -4.94 7.21
N SER A 151 -10.91 -4.98 7.78
CA SER A 151 -11.32 -4.03 8.83
C SER A 151 -10.84 -4.47 10.22
N SER A 152 -10.41 -3.51 11.06
CA SER A 152 -10.19 -3.75 12.51
C SER A 152 -11.42 -3.50 13.37
N TYR A 153 -12.44 -2.76 12.89
CA TYR A 153 -13.64 -2.42 13.66
C TYR A 153 -14.93 -2.88 12.97
N GLY A 154 -15.88 -3.36 13.78
CA GLY A 154 -17.24 -3.73 13.38
C GLY A 154 -17.34 -5.08 12.66
N ASN A 155 -16.76 -5.16 11.46
CA ASN A 155 -16.83 -6.32 10.56
C ASN A 155 -15.43 -6.73 10.06
N VAL A 156 -14.74 -7.58 10.83
CA VAL A 156 -13.39 -8.08 10.51
C VAL A 156 -13.36 -8.87 9.20
N GLY A 157 -14.52 -9.31 8.70
CA GLY A 157 -14.70 -9.99 7.42
C GLY A 157 -15.06 -9.08 6.24
N TRP A 158 -14.68 -7.80 6.22
CA TRP A 158 -14.88 -6.94 5.05
C TRP A 158 -13.59 -6.73 4.28
N ASN A 159 -13.56 -7.16 3.00
CA ASN A 159 -12.51 -6.78 2.07
C ASN A 159 -12.70 -5.32 1.65
N THR A 160 -11.64 -4.52 1.75
CA THR A 160 -11.67 -3.13 1.28
C THR A 160 -11.21 -3.01 -0.16
N GLY A 161 -11.70 -1.99 -0.87
CA GLY A 161 -11.13 -1.59 -2.15
C GLY A 161 -9.66 -1.21 -2.07
N ASN A 162 -9.09 -0.91 -3.23
CA ASN A 162 -7.70 -0.48 -3.31
C ASN A 162 -7.60 1.00 -2.99
N TYR A 163 -6.83 1.37 -1.98
CA TYR A 163 -6.59 2.78 -1.69
C TYR A 163 -5.42 3.28 -2.49
N LYS A 164 -5.61 4.36 -3.23
CA LYS A 164 -4.57 4.91 -4.10
C LYS A 164 -4.31 6.36 -3.77
N THR A 165 -3.04 6.74 -3.78
CA THR A 165 -2.60 8.13 -3.67
C THR A 165 -1.39 8.34 -4.56
N CYS A 166 -1.35 9.47 -5.26
CA CYS A 166 -0.22 9.84 -6.11
C CYS A 166 0.57 11.02 -5.52
N ALA A 167 1.88 11.03 -5.74
CA ALA A 167 2.75 12.18 -5.54
C ALA A 167 3.50 12.50 -6.83
N ASP A 168 3.69 13.80 -7.10
CA ASP A 168 4.52 14.25 -8.21
C ASP A 168 5.98 14.34 -7.76
N ILE A 169 6.86 13.71 -8.53
CA ILE A 169 8.29 13.70 -8.25
C ILE A 169 9.09 14.07 -9.49
N ARG A 170 10.29 14.62 -9.27
CA ARG A 170 11.26 14.90 -10.32
C ARG A 170 12.56 14.18 -10.03
N LEU A 171 12.99 13.34 -10.96
CA LEU A 171 14.33 12.77 -10.95
C LEU A 171 15.29 13.81 -11.53
N THR A 172 16.24 14.25 -10.72
CA THR A 172 17.25 15.26 -11.08
C THR A 172 18.46 14.66 -11.80
N THR A 173 18.62 13.35 -11.74
CA THR A 173 19.69 12.59 -12.41
C THR A 173 19.10 11.44 -13.20
N SER A 174 19.75 11.09 -14.30
CA SER A 174 19.50 9.83 -14.99
C SER A 174 20.23 8.71 -14.27
N GLY A 175 19.53 7.60 -14.07
CA GLY A 175 20.12 6.37 -13.62
C GLY A 175 20.80 5.61 -14.76
N THR A 176 21.71 4.70 -14.40
CA THR A 176 22.50 3.88 -15.34
C THR A 176 22.20 2.39 -15.20
N GLY A 177 21.26 2.02 -14.34
CA GLY A 177 20.86 0.64 -14.10
C GLY A 177 19.99 0.07 -15.22
N THR A 178 19.72 -1.23 -15.13
CA THR A 178 18.76 -1.93 -15.98
C THR A 178 17.48 -2.21 -15.20
N LYS A 179 16.32 -2.16 -15.87
CA LYS A 179 15.05 -2.48 -15.22
C LYS A 179 15.05 -3.95 -14.79
N PRO A 180 14.92 -4.26 -13.48
CA PRO A 180 14.77 -5.64 -13.03
C PRO A 180 13.51 -6.27 -13.62
N SER A 181 13.55 -7.59 -13.84
CA SER A 181 12.37 -8.36 -14.25
C SER A 181 11.30 -8.41 -13.16
N CYS A 182 11.69 -8.16 -11.92
CA CYS A 182 10.87 -8.33 -10.73
C CYS A 182 10.95 -7.11 -9.82
N PRO A 183 9.81 -6.64 -9.27
CA PRO A 183 9.81 -5.64 -8.22
C PRO A 183 10.58 -6.12 -6.98
N THR A 184 11.15 -5.17 -6.24
CA THR A 184 11.74 -5.47 -4.92
C THR A 184 10.61 -5.66 -3.91
N PHE A 185 10.81 -6.55 -2.93
CA PHE A 185 9.84 -6.77 -1.86
C PHE A 185 10.51 -6.79 -0.49
N VAL A 186 9.97 -5.98 0.42
CA VAL A 186 10.33 -5.97 1.84
C VAL A 186 9.15 -6.53 2.63
N GLY A 187 9.32 -7.77 3.11
CA GLY A 187 8.36 -8.40 3.99
C GLY A 187 8.49 -7.97 5.45
N GLY A 188 7.61 -8.51 6.29
CA GLY A 188 7.64 -8.31 7.73
C GLY A 188 6.83 -7.09 8.13
N ASP A 189 5.78 -7.35 8.90
CA ASP A 189 4.94 -6.35 9.54
C ASP A 189 4.79 -6.63 11.04
N ARG A 190 4.04 -5.76 11.71
CA ARG A 190 3.69 -5.93 13.12
C ARG A 190 3.12 -7.33 13.41
N VAL A 191 2.18 -7.80 12.60
CA VAL A 191 1.41 -9.04 12.82
C VAL A 191 2.26 -10.29 12.65
N THR A 192 3.01 -10.38 11.56
CA THR A 192 3.97 -11.47 11.33
C THR A 192 5.00 -11.57 12.45
N LYS A 193 5.48 -10.44 12.99
CA LYS A 193 6.37 -10.44 14.16
C LYS A 193 5.69 -11.00 15.42
N MET A 194 4.49 -10.53 15.77
CA MET A 194 3.78 -11.02 16.97
C MET A 194 3.44 -12.52 16.87
N GLU A 195 3.15 -13.00 15.66
CA GLU A 195 2.68 -14.37 15.42
C GLU A 195 3.82 -15.32 15.01
N ASN A 196 5.07 -14.87 15.17
CA ASN A 196 6.29 -15.60 14.83
C ASN A 196 6.25 -16.23 13.42
N LYS A 197 5.79 -15.44 12.44
CA LYS A 197 5.75 -15.83 11.03
C LYS A 197 7.05 -15.42 10.33
N PRO A 198 7.38 -16.04 9.18
CA PRO A 198 8.51 -15.62 8.38
C PRO A 198 8.51 -14.11 8.09
N ALA A 199 9.67 -13.47 8.26
CA ALA A 199 9.84 -12.04 8.06
C ALA A 199 9.76 -11.60 6.59
N ASP A 200 9.62 -12.55 5.66
CA ASP A 200 9.39 -12.32 4.24
C ASP A 200 7.91 -12.50 3.86
N GLN A 201 7.00 -12.36 4.82
CA GLN A 201 5.55 -12.41 4.60
C GLN A 201 4.89 -11.14 5.12
N CYS A 202 3.68 -10.88 4.63
CA CYS A 202 2.76 -9.91 5.19
C CYS A 202 1.50 -10.61 5.67
N PHE A 203 0.85 -10.02 6.66
CA PHE A 203 -0.52 -10.35 7.05
C PHE A 203 -1.50 -9.62 6.12
N TYR A 204 -2.46 -10.32 5.52
CA TYR A 204 -3.40 -9.72 4.56
C TYR A 204 -4.76 -10.42 4.54
N PHE A 205 -5.76 -9.74 4.00
CA PHE A 205 -7.11 -10.26 3.88
C PHE A 205 -7.31 -10.98 2.54
N GLU A 206 -7.59 -12.29 2.59
CA GLU A 206 -8.06 -13.17 1.52
C GLU A 206 -7.20 -13.33 0.26
N GLN A 207 -6.88 -12.24 -0.43
CA GLN A 207 -6.19 -12.20 -1.72
C GLN A 207 -4.83 -11.52 -1.59
N ASN A 208 -3.82 -12.01 -2.32
CA ASN A 208 -2.49 -11.38 -2.40
C ASN A 208 -2.22 -10.75 -3.77
N ASP A 209 -3.28 -10.43 -4.52
CA ASP A 209 -3.22 -9.84 -5.86
C ASP A 209 -4.04 -8.55 -5.88
N LEU A 210 -3.76 -7.68 -6.83
CA LEU A 210 -4.56 -6.48 -7.11
C LEU A 210 -5.81 -6.82 -7.94
N ASP A 211 -6.54 -7.87 -7.54
CA ASP A 211 -7.75 -8.29 -8.24
C ASP A 211 -8.95 -7.40 -7.86
N THR A 212 -9.88 -7.30 -8.80
CA THR A 212 -11.01 -6.37 -8.84
C THR A 212 -12.27 -6.91 -8.20
N LYS A 213 -12.17 -8.07 -7.55
CA LYS A 213 -13.32 -8.69 -6.91
C LYS A 213 -13.47 -8.06 -5.55
N GLU A 214 -14.33 -7.04 -5.47
CA GLU A 214 -14.98 -6.73 -4.20
C GLU A 214 -15.57 -8.04 -3.70
N ILE A 215 -14.94 -8.62 -2.69
CA ILE A 215 -15.50 -9.77 -2.00
C ILE A 215 -16.50 -9.14 -1.05
N LYS A 216 -17.72 -8.94 -1.55
CA LYS A 216 -18.89 -8.66 -0.72
C LYS A 216 -19.14 -9.90 0.11
N ILE A 217 -18.38 -10.02 1.18
CA ILE A 217 -18.63 -11.00 2.21
C ILE A 217 -19.97 -10.61 2.79
N GLY A 218 -20.97 -11.47 2.55
CA GLY A 218 -22.39 -11.15 2.69
C GLY A 218 -22.72 -10.54 4.06
N THR A 219 -23.80 -9.76 4.08
CA THR A 219 -24.42 -9.28 5.32
C THR A 219 -24.88 -10.49 6.15
N GLY A 220 -24.02 -11.02 7.01
CA GLY A 220 -24.31 -12.24 7.77
C GLY A 220 -23.10 -12.95 8.39
N TRP A 221 -21.88 -12.57 8.01
CA TRP A 221 -20.68 -13.15 8.61
C TRP A 221 -20.46 -12.56 9.99
N ASN A 222 -20.29 -13.43 10.97
CA ASN A 222 -19.81 -12.99 12.28
C ASN A 222 -18.28 -12.75 12.20
N ASN A 223 -17.75 -12.00 13.15
CA ASN A 223 -16.33 -11.64 13.16
C ASN A 223 -15.38 -12.86 13.14
N LYS A 224 -15.80 -14.02 13.66
CA LYS A 224 -15.00 -15.25 13.67
C LYS A 224 -14.76 -15.79 12.26
N GLU A 225 -15.79 -15.76 11.43
CA GLU A 225 -15.69 -16.20 10.03
C GLU A 225 -14.77 -15.27 9.25
N GLY A 226 -14.91 -13.95 9.43
CA GLY A 226 -14.02 -12.95 8.81
C GLY A 226 -12.55 -13.08 9.21
N MET A 227 -12.27 -13.36 10.48
CA MET A 227 -10.89 -13.58 10.96
C MET A 227 -10.20 -14.76 10.25
N SER A 228 -10.95 -15.77 9.83
CA SER A 228 -10.40 -16.96 9.16
C SER A 228 -9.90 -16.69 7.73
N HIS A 229 -10.30 -15.56 7.14
CA HIS A 229 -9.90 -15.14 5.80
C HIS A 229 -8.53 -14.44 5.76
N TYR A 230 -8.00 -14.06 6.92
CA TYR A 230 -6.66 -13.48 6.98
C TYR A 230 -5.59 -14.55 6.77
N LYS A 231 -4.60 -14.21 5.96
CA LYS A 231 -3.53 -15.09 5.52
C LYS A 231 -2.17 -14.42 5.74
N TYR A 232 -1.13 -15.23 5.60
CA TYR A 232 0.26 -14.80 5.59
C TYR A 232 0.89 -15.20 4.26
N GLY A 233 1.64 -14.29 3.64
CA GLY A 233 2.23 -14.57 2.34
C GLY A 233 2.85 -13.35 1.67
N LYS A 234 3.24 -13.53 0.41
CA LYS A 234 3.86 -12.50 -0.43
C LYS A 234 2.84 -11.98 -1.45
N PRO A 235 3.01 -10.76 -2.00
CA PRO A 235 2.23 -10.35 -3.16
C PRO A 235 2.42 -11.35 -4.31
N LYS A 236 1.35 -11.67 -5.04
CA LYS A 236 1.37 -12.68 -6.11
C LYS A 236 2.35 -12.36 -7.24
N GLU A 237 2.58 -11.08 -7.53
CA GLU A 237 3.62 -10.64 -8.47
C GLU A 237 5.02 -11.05 -8.00
N ILE A 238 5.27 -10.97 -6.69
CA ILE A 238 6.55 -11.38 -6.07
C ILE A 238 6.67 -12.91 -6.01
N GLU A 239 5.58 -13.63 -5.81
CA GLU A 239 5.57 -15.10 -5.85
C GLU A 239 5.97 -15.63 -7.24
N LYS A 240 5.42 -15.02 -8.31
CA LYS A 240 5.79 -15.33 -9.70
C LYS A 240 7.27 -15.08 -9.99
N CYS A 241 7.89 -14.18 -9.23
CA CYS A 241 9.29 -13.82 -9.30
C CYS A 241 10.23 -14.76 -8.52
N GLY A 242 9.74 -15.89 -8.00
CA GLY A 242 10.55 -16.80 -7.19
C GLY A 242 10.79 -16.30 -5.76
N GLY A 243 10.02 -15.30 -5.30
CA GLY A 243 9.98 -14.89 -3.90
C GLY A 243 11.14 -14.01 -3.42
N GLY A 244 11.75 -13.22 -4.32
CA GLY A 244 12.93 -12.38 -4.07
C GLY A 244 12.93 -11.69 -2.70
N ALA A 245 13.82 -12.14 -1.82
CA ALA A 245 14.02 -11.55 -0.51
C ALA A 245 14.92 -10.30 -0.66
N ALA A 246 14.38 -9.12 -0.38
CA ALA A 246 15.20 -8.00 0.09
C ALA A 246 15.53 -8.23 1.59
N PRO A 247 16.64 -7.69 2.11
CA PRO A 247 16.99 -7.83 3.52
C PRO A 247 15.85 -7.32 4.42
N ALA A 248 15.61 -8.04 5.52
CA ALA A 248 14.52 -7.77 6.45
C ALA A 248 14.54 -6.32 6.97
N ALA A 249 13.36 -5.69 7.03
CA ALA A 249 13.20 -4.37 7.63
C ALA A 249 13.59 -4.39 9.12
N GLY A 250 14.78 -3.86 9.43
CA GLY A 250 15.23 -3.66 10.81
C GLY A 250 16.71 -3.87 11.10
N GLN A 251 17.54 -4.24 10.12
CA GLN A 251 18.99 -4.27 10.33
C GLN A 251 19.62 -3.05 9.66
N GLY A 252 20.04 -2.08 10.46
CA GLY A 252 20.99 -1.06 10.00
C GLY A 252 22.25 -1.75 9.45
N PRO A 253 22.97 -1.11 8.51
CA PRO A 253 24.14 -1.73 7.90
C PRO A 253 25.15 -2.15 8.98
N ALA A 254 25.61 -3.40 8.91
CA ALA A 254 26.69 -3.90 9.74
C ALA A 254 27.93 -2.99 9.58
N PRO A 255 28.68 -2.72 10.65
CA PRO A 255 29.88 -1.89 10.57
C PRO A 255 30.87 -2.52 9.59
N VAL A 256 31.27 -1.73 8.59
CA VAL A 256 32.35 -2.07 7.66
C VAL A 256 33.62 -2.31 8.48
N PRO A 257 34.34 -3.44 8.31
CA PRO A 257 35.64 -3.63 8.94
C PRO A 257 36.58 -2.53 8.48
N ALA A 258 37.16 -1.78 9.42
CA ALA A 258 38.19 -0.80 9.14
C ALA A 258 39.37 -1.50 8.47
N THR A 259 39.57 -1.25 7.17
CA THR A 259 40.81 -1.61 6.49
C THR A 259 41.91 -0.70 7.02
N GLY A 260 42.89 -1.35 7.65
CA GLY A 260 44.06 -0.70 8.23
C GLY A 260 44.81 0.14 7.20
N ALA A 261 45.11 1.36 7.61
CA ALA A 261 46.09 2.21 6.96
C ALA A 261 47.44 1.52 6.99
N ASN A 262 48.07 1.33 5.83
CA ASN A 262 49.50 1.15 5.76
C ASN A 262 50.10 2.27 4.92
N ASN A 263 50.78 3.17 5.61
CA ASN A 263 51.59 4.23 5.08
C ASN A 263 52.79 3.63 4.35
N THR A 264 52.99 3.95 3.08
CA THR A 264 54.35 4.04 2.52
C THR A 264 54.37 5.06 1.39
N ALA A 265 54.99 6.21 1.65
CA ALA A 265 55.44 7.13 0.63
C ALA A 265 56.63 6.52 -0.14
N PRO A 266 56.86 6.94 -1.39
CA PRO A 266 58.04 7.75 -1.59
C PRO A 266 57.85 8.96 -2.52
N SER A 267 58.82 9.85 -2.38
CA SER A 267 58.89 11.23 -2.83
C SER A 267 59.50 11.39 -4.24
N ALA A 268 59.11 12.51 -4.86
CA ALA A 268 59.88 13.40 -5.73
C ALA A 268 60.13 13.08 -7.23
N GLY A 269 59.92 14.14 -8.02
CA GLY A 269 60.25 14.31 -9.44
C GLY A 269 59.02 14.80 -10.21
N GLY A 270 58.69 16.09 -10.29
CA GLY A 270 59.53 17.20 -10.70
C GLY A 270 59.42 17.39 -12.22
N SER A 271 58.53 18.28 -12.69
CA SER A 271 58.64 19.14 -13.90
C SER A 271 57.31 19.85 -14.25
N LYS A 272 57.28 21.18 -14.08
CA LYS A 272 56.50 22.18 -14.85
C LYS A 272 57.47 22.70 -15.96
N PRO A 273 57.11 23.49 -17.00
CA PRO A 273 55.83 24.13 -17.35
C PRO A 273 55.47 24.20 -18.87
N SER A 274 54.27 24.69 -19.21
CA SER A 274 53.97 25.64 -20.33
C SER A 274 52.44 25.71 -20.51
N THR A 275 51.74 26.81 -20.20
CA THR A 275 51.42 27.99 -21.05
C THR A 275 50.88 27.70 -22.46
N GLY A 276 49.66 28.19 -22.71
CA GLY A 276 48.97 28.21 -24.01
C GLY A 276 47.44 28.27 -23.80
N ALA A 277 46.90 29.45 -23.50
CA ALA A 277 46.30 30.39 -24.47
C ALA A 277 44.89 29.97 -24.97
N THR A 278 43.92 30.77 -24.55
CA THR A 278 42.51 30.85 -24.93
C THR A 278 42.33 31.02 -26.45
N PRO A 279 41.21 30.52 -27.01
CA PRO A 279 40.27 31.47 -27.62
C PRO A 279 38.78 31.11 -27.41
N VAL A 280 38.00 32.16 -27.18
CA VAL A 280 36.53 32.30 -27.27
C VAL A 280 36.33 33.57 -28.14
N PRO A 281 35.23 33.82 -28.91
CA PRO A 281 33.94 33.13 -29.01
C PRO A 281 33.47 32.81 -30.45
N ALA A 282 32.43 31.98 -30.58
CA ALA A 282 31.49 32.10 -31.69
C ALA A 282 30.05 32.05 -31.15
N THR A 283 29.38 33.20 -31.29
CA THR A 283 27.96 33.45 -31.07
C THR A 283 27.09 32.75 -32.10
N SER A 284 26.08 32.00 -31.68
CA SER A 284 24.92 31.67 -32.54
C SER A 284 23.61 31.74 -31.74
N SER A 285 22.97 32.90 -31.84
CA SER A 285 21.52 33.16 -31.92
C SER A 285 20.54 32.07 -31.45
N SER A 286 19.87 32.36 -30.33
CA SER A 286 18.55 31.84 -29.98
C SER A 286 17.46 32.41 -30.90
N PRO A 287 16.47 31.64 -31.36
CA PRO A 287 15.22 32.19 -31.87
C PRO A 287 14.25 32.44 -30.71
N SER A 288 13.94 33.72 -30.46
CA SER A 288 12.83 34.14 -29.61
C SER A 288 11.51 33.91 -30.34
N TRP A 289 10.62 33.11 -29.78
CA TRP A 289 9.22 33.07 -30.20
C TRP A 289 8.39 33.90 -29.21
N SER A 290 7.99 35.08 -29.65
CA SER A 290 6.95 35.89 -29.01
C SER A 290 5.61 35.60 -29.69
N PRO A 291 4.61 35.04 -29.00
CA PRO A 291 3.26 35.00 -29.53
C PRO A 291 2.55 36.36 -29.36
N LYS A 292 1.93 36.78 -30.46
CA LYS A 292 1.09 37.98 -30.62
C LYS A 292 -0.23 37.81 -29.84
N PRO A 293 -0.75 38.83 -29.16
CA PRO A 293 -2.05 38.74 -28.48
C PRO A 293 -3.19 38.83 -29.50
N SER A 294 -4.06 37.83 -29.56
CA SER A 294 -5.36 37.93 -30.25
C SER A 294 -6.47 38.17 -29.22
N SER A 295 -7.02 39.37 -29.27
CA SER A 295 -8.32 39.73 -28.72
C SER A 295 -9.43 38.92 -29.40
N GLY A 296 -10.15 38.12 -28.62
CA GLY A 296 -11.33 37.39 -29.07
C GLY A 296 -12.27 37.15 -27.91
N GLY A 297 -13.26 38.04 -27.77
CA GLY A 297 -14.35 37.92 -26.80
C GLY A 297 -15.27 36.76 -27.16
N GLY A 298 -15.64 35.99 -26.14
CA GLY A 298 -16.62 34.92 -26.25
C GLY A 298 -16.97 34.42 -24.85
N ARG A 299 -18.08 34.93 -24.32
CA ARG A 299 -18.62 34.62 -22.99
C ARG A 299 -19.62 33.46 -23.15
N PRO A 300 -19.44 32.31 -22.50
CA PRO A 300 -20.52 31.35 -22.28
C PRO A 300 -21.10 31.47 -20.86
N PRO A 301 -22.34 31.00 -20.65
CA PRO A 301 -23.14 31.33 -19.47
C PRO A 301 -22.71 30.56 -18.21
N ALA A 302 -22.96 31.19 -17.07
CA ALA A 302 -22.72 30.66 -15.73
C ALA A 302 -23.52 29.36 -15.49
N SER A 303 -22.82 28.29 -15.11
CA SER A 303 -23.45 27.14 -14.46
C SER A 303 -23.31 27.29 -12.94
N SER A 304 -24.45 27.33 -12.28
CA SER A 304 -24.59 27.32 -10.83
C SER A 304 -24.27 25.93 -10.29
N THR A 305 -23.27 25.83 -9.40
CA THR A 305 -23.13 24.69 -8.49
C THR A 305 -23.22 25.19 -7.04
N PRO A 306 -24.01 24.52 -6.17
CA PRO A 306 -24.21 24.96 -4.80
C PRO A 306 -23.02 24.57 -3.92
N SER A 307 -22.39 25.56 -3.31
CA SER A 307 -21.42 25.42 -2.22
C SER A 307 -22.16 25.11 -0.92
N TRP A 308 -21.98 23.91 -0.38
CA TRP A 308 -22.29 23.61 1.02
C TRP A 308 -21.01 23.79 1.85
N SER A 309 -20.87 24.98 2.45
CA SER A 309 -19.95 25.20 3.56
C SER A 309 -20.68 24.86 4.85
N GLN A 310 -20.27 23.79 5.53
CA GLN A 310 -20.56 23.63 6.95
C GLN A 310 -19.27 23.67 7.76
N LYS A 311 -19.31 24.52 8.79
CA LYS A 311 -18.26 24.85 9.74
C LYS A 311 -18.16 23.71 10.77
N PRO A 312 -16.99 23.13 11.05
CA PRO A 312 -16.88 22.12 12.10
C PRO A 312 -17.01 22.78 13.48
N SER A 313 -17.89 22.23 14.31
CA SER A 313 -17.96 22.55 15.75
C SER A 313 -17.18 21.50 16.53
N ASN A 314 -16.33 21.96 17.45
CA ASN A 314 -15.55 21.13 18.36
C ASN A 314 -16.48 20.44 19.37
N GLY A 315 -16.65 19.12 19.27
CA GLY A 315 -17.31 18.28 20.27
C GLY A 315 -16.37 17.16 20.70
N GLY A 316 -16.18 17.00 22.01
CA GLY A 316 -15.26 16.05 22.63
C GLY A 316 -15.61 14.57 22.38
N TRP A 317 -14.57 13.74 22.37
CA TRP A 317 -14.63 12.31 22.08
C TRP A 317 -15.01 11.52 23.33
N SER A 318 -16.05 10.69 23.22
CA SER A 318 -16.37 9.62 24.17
C SER A 318 -15.95 8.28 23.55
N THR A 319 -15.00 7.59 24.17
CA THR A 319 -14.52 6.26 23.77
C THR A 319 -15.58 5.17 23.98
N PRO A 320 -15.79 4.22 23.06
CA PRO A 320 -16.48 2.97 23.37
C PRO A 320 -15.61 2.08 24.26
N ALA A 321 -16.24 1.30 25.13
CA ALA A 321 -15.59 0.45 26.12
C ALA A 321 -14.67 -0.63 25.48
N PRO A 322 -13.54 -0.96 26.13
CA PRO A 322 -12.68 -2.07 25.69
C PRO A 322 -13.42 -3.41 25.80
N TRP A 323 -13.28 -4.23 24.75
CA TRP A 323 -13.81 -5.60 24.74
C TRP A 323 -12.95 -6.48 25.66
N THR A 324 -13.47 -6.80 26.84
CA THR A 324 -12.88 -7.80 27.74
C THR A 324 -13.28 -9.18 27.26
N GLY A 325 -12.41 -9.86 26.52
CA GLY A 325 -12.58 -11.28 26.25
C GLY A 325 -12.49 -12.07 27.56
N GLU A 326 -13.62 -12.55 28.07
CA GLU A 326 -13.65 -13.50 29.16
C GLU A 326 -13.27 -14.89 28.65
N ASN A 327 -12.31 -15.49 29.36
CA ASN A 327 -11.91 -16.88 29.27
C ASN A 327 -13.05 -17.78 29.74
N GLU A 328 -13.53 -18.69 28.89
CA GLU A 328 -14.19 -19.91 29.37
C GLU A 328 -13.19 -21.07 29.34
N GLY A 329 -12.96 -21.64 30.52
CA GLY A 329 -12.11 -22.81 30.74
C GLY A 329 -12.71 -24.11 30.20
N PRO A 330 -11.96 -25.23 30.31
CA PRO A 330 -12.25 -26.46 29.57
C PRO A 330 -13.36 -27.29 30.24
N GLY A 331 -14.51 -27.35 29.58
CA GLY A 331 -15.58 -28.30 29.88
C GLY A 331 -15.26 -29.69 29.34
N LYS A 332 -15.19 -30.68 30.23
CA LYS A 332 -15.01 -32.11 29.96
C LYS A 332 -16.10 -32.64 29.02
N VAL A 333 -15.70 -33.19 27.86
CA VAL A 333 -16.56 -34.01 27.00
C VAL A 333 -16.29 -35.48 27.31
N LYS A 334 -17.36 -36.20 27.67
CA LYS A 334 -17.41 -37.65 27.89
C LYS A 334 -17.71 -38.34 26.55
N PRO A 335 -17.11 -39.50 26.20
CA PRO A 335 -17.39 -40.17 24.93
C PRO A 335 -18.63 -41.10 25.04
N PRO A 336 -19.37 -41.34 23.95
CA PRO A 336 -20.14 -42.58 23.77
C PRO A 336 -19.23 -43.61 23.05
N VAL A 337 -18.82 -44.69 23.71
CA VAL A 337 -19.47 -46.02 23.78
C VAL A 337 -19.75 -46.62 22.39
N GLU A 338 -18.90 -47.59 22.03
CA GLU A 338 -19.07 -48.61 20.99
C GLU A 338 -20.15 -49.63 21.37
N GLU A 339 -20.83 -50.16 20.35
CA GLU A 339 -21.35 -51.54 20.16
C GLU A 339 -22.14 -51.50 18.83
N GLY A 340 -22.04 -52.41 17.86
CA GLY A 340 -21.35 -53.68 17.76
C GLY A 340 -21.41 -54.20 16.31
N GLU A 341 -20.72 -55.31 16.10
CA GLU A 341 -20.39 -56.00 14.85
C GLU A 341 -21.59 -56.56 14.05
N GLY A 342 -21.37 -56.77 12.75
CA GLY A 342 -22.26 -57.53 11.87
C GLY A 342 -21.64 -57.81 10.50
N ASP A 343 -21.27 -59.07 10.29
CA ASP A 343 -20.40 -59.65 9.26
C ASP A 343 -20.85 -59.59 7.77
N ALA A 344 -19.80 -59.63 6.93
CA ALA A 344 -19.61 -60.34 5.66
C ALA A 344 -20.74 -60.50 4.61
N ALA A 345 -20.46 -60.12 3.35
CA ALA A 345 -20.46 -61.05 2.21
C ALA A 345 -19.90 -60.45 0.90
N GLN A 346 -19.41 -61.35 0.06
CA GLN A 346 -18.59 -61.18 -1.14
C GLN A 346 -19.30 -60.57 -2.37
N ARG A 347 -18.49 -59.81 -3.14
CA ARG A 347 -18.40 -59.68 -4.62
C ARG A 347 -19.19 -60.69 -5.47
N PRO A 348 -19.67 -60.33 -6.69
CA PRO A 348 -18.74 -60.17 -7.82
C PRO A 348 -19.02 -59.12 -8.91
N ARG A 349 -17.97 -58.91 -9.72
CA ARG A 349 -17.84 -58.14 -10.95
C ARG A 349 -18.93 -58.46 -11.99
N ARG A 350 -19.35 -57.44 -12.77
CA ARG A 350 -19.64 -57.59 -14.21
C ARG A 350 -19.08 -56.43 -15.02
N LYS A 351 -18.51 -56.80 -16.17
CA LYS A 351 -18.00 -55.98 -17.27
C LYS A 351 -19.09 -55.75 -18.33
N HIS A 352 -18.81 -54.78 -19.20
CA HIS A 352 -19.42 -54.46 -20.50
C HIS A 352 -20.78 -53.74 -20.41
N GLN A 353 -21.04 -52.68 -21.19
CA GLN A 353 -20.98 -52.66 -22.65
C GLN A 353 -20.95 -51.21 -23.21
N LYS A 354 -20.10 -50.98 -24.21
CA LYS A 354 -20.13 -49.87 -25.18
C LYS A 354 -21.42 -49.97 -26.01
N TRP A 355 -22.05 -48.86 -26.37
CA TRP A 355 -22.70 -48.68 -27.69
C TRP A 355 -22.56 -47.21 -28.11
N GLY A 356 -22.04 -46.99 -29.32
CA GLY A 356 -22.06 -45.70 -30.00
C GLY A 356 -23.32 -45.59 -30.86
N GLY A 357 -23.51 -44.41 -31.47
CA GLY A 357 -24.55 -44.14 -32.45
C GLY A 357 -24.53 -42.67 -32.86
N GLU A 358 -23.85 -42.39 -33.97
CA GLU A 358 -23.96 -41.20 -34.83
C GLU A 358 -25.27 -41.22 -35.64
N GLU A 359 -25.49 -40.13 -36.39
CA GLU A 359 -26.57 -39.78 -37.36
C GLU A 359 -27.74 -39.00 -36.73
N ASN A 360 -28.05 -37.75 -37.10
CA ASN A 360 -27.87 -36.99 -38.36
C ASN A 360 -27.32 -35.57 -38.13
#